data_AF-A0A2Z5JMM6-F1
#
_entry.id   AF-A0A2Z5JMM6-F1
#
_cell.length_a   1.000
_cell.length_b   1.000
_cell.length_c   1.000
_cell.angle_alpha   90.00
_cell.angle_beta   90.00
_cell.angle_gamma   90.00
#
_symmetry.space_group_name_H-M   'P 1'
#
loop_
_entity.id
_entity.type
_entity.pdbx_description
1 polymer ?
#
loop_
_entity_poly.entity_id
_entity_poly.type
_entity_poly.pdbx_seq_one_letter_code
_entity_poly.pdbx_strand_id
1 'polypeptide(L)'
;MGTLLSPLPSALDRQGSGARPGSDRLFLQGILYVPRNDVVRQLPPPELGFGSGQTFRRGLERWQRAGVFDRLHCFLLAEMDAVGAIGRPRVCVDGAHVRAKEGVPTPVRRGSTAGRRAARTT
;
A
#
# COMPACT_ATOMS: atom_id res chain seq x y z
N MET A 1 -22.00 13.74 17.17
CA MET A 1 -22.66 12.43 17.04
C MET A 1 -21.77 11.55 16.19
N GLY A 2 -21.25 10.46 16.75
CA GLY A 2 -20.25 9.63 16.08
C GLY A 2 -20.86 8.82 14.96
N THR A 3 -20.64 9.25 13.72
CA THR A 3 -20.90 8.41 12.55
C THR A 3 -19.82 7.34 12.54
N LEU A 4 -20.15 6.17 13.08
CA LEU A 4 -19.38 4.95 12.86
C LEU A 4 -19.14 4.86 11.36
N LEU A 5 -17.86 4.86 10.97
CA LEU A 5 -17.42 4.49 9.65
C LEU A 5 -18.15 3.17 9.35
N SER A 6 -19.22 3.22 8.55
CA SER A 6 -19.92 2.03 8.08
C SER A 6 -18.83 1.07 7.61
N PRO A 7 -18.94 -0.23 7.95
CA PRO A 7 -17.79 -1.12 7.92
C PRO A 7 -17.10 -0.92 6.58
N LEU A 8 -15.82 -0.54 6.64
CA LEU A 8 -14.93 -0.61 5.48
C LEU A 8 -15.38 -1.85 4.72
N PRO A 9 -15.74 -1.74 3.42
CA PRO A 9 -16.15 -2.91 2.65
C PRO A 9 -15.19 -4.03 3.00
N SER A 10 -15.68 -5.24 3.28
CA SER A 10 -14.84 -6.40 3.62
C SER A 10 -13.97 -6.76 2.43
N ALA A 11 -13.06 -5.86 2.09
CA ALA A 11 -12.28 -5.89 0.89
C ALA A 11 -11.26 -7.00 1.06
N LEU A 12 -11.00 -7.52 2.26
CA LEU A 12 -10.18 -8.71 2.50
C LEU A 12 -10.89 -10.05 2.26
N ASP A 13 -12.11 -10.09 1.69
CA ASP A 13 -12.77 -11.36 1.40
C ASP A 13 -11.96 -12.29 0.46
N ARG A 14 -12.06 -13.59 0.76
CA ARG A 14 -11.17 -14.67 0.31
C ARG A 14 -11.01 -14.72 -1.21
N GLN A 15 -9.76 -14.61 -1.66
CA GLN A 15 -9.33 -15.04 -2.99
C GLN A 15 -8.14 -16.00 -2.81
N GLY A 16 -8.41 -17.29 -2.59
CA GLY A 16 -7.41 -18.37 -2.57
C GLY A 16 -7.30 -19.20 -1.28
N SER A 17 -6.56 -20.31 -1.36
CA SER A 17 -6.30 -21.29 -0.27
C SER A 17 -5.23 -20.85 0.74
N GLY A 18 -4.81 -19.58 0.70
CA GLY A 18 -3.77 -19.03 1.58
C GLY A 18 -4.24 -18.73 2.99
N ALA A 19 -3.26 -18.43 3.87
CA ALA A 19 -3.49 -18.00 5.24
C ALA A 19 -4.53 -16.88 5.32
N ARG A 20 -5.40 -16.95 6.35
CA ARG A 20 -6.50 -16.01 6.56
C ARG A 20 -5.93 -14.59 6.59
N PRO A 21 -6.39 -13.67 5.72
CA PRO A 21 -6.07 -12.26 5.91
C PRO A 21 -6.50 -11.86 7.32
N GLY A 22 -5.67 -11.11 8.04
CA GLY A 22 -6.10 -10.47 9.28
C GLY A 22 -7.38 -9.66 9.04
N SER A 23 -8.14 -9.35 10.10
CA SER A 23 -9.33 -8.51 9.95
C SER A 23 -9.01 -7.19 9.21
N ASP A 24 -9.98 -6.60 8.50
CA ASP A 24 -9.79 -5.28 7.85
C ASP A 24 -9.31 -4.22 8.85
N ARG A 25 -9.71 -4.36 10.11
CA ARG A 25 -9.21 -3.55 11.23
C ARG A 25 -7.71 -3.73 11.48
N LEU A 26 -7.21 -4.97 11.50
CA LEU A 26 -5.79 -5.25 11.67
C LEU A 26 -4.96 -4.74 10.49
N PHE A 27 -5.52 -4.83 9.28
CA PHE A 27 -4.87 -4.30 8.09
C PHE A 27 -4.82 -2.77 8.10
N LEU A 28 -5.90 -2.10 8.48
CA LEU A 28 -5.93 -0.64 8.70
C LEU A 28 -4.90 -0.22 9.75
N GLN A 29 -4.81 -0.95 10.87
CA GLN A 29 -3.80 -0.70 11.90
C GLN A 29 -2.38 -0.77 11.32
N GLY A 30 -2.08 -1.78 10.49
CA GLY A 30 -0.80 -1.87 9.79
C GLY A 30 -0.54 -0.68 8.87
N ILE A 31 -1.54 -0.21 8.13
CA ILE A 31 -1.43 0.97 7.24
C ILE A 31 -1.05 2.22 8.01
N LEU A 32 -1.61 2.41 9.20
CA LEU A 32 -1.32 3.57 10.04
C LEU A 32 0.00 3.41 10.82
N TYR A 33 0.28 2.21 11.32
CA TYR A 33 1.42 1.93 12.18
C TYR A 33 2.76 2.05 11.44
N VAL A 34 2.87 1.43 10.26
CA VAL A 34 4.12 1.36 9.48
C VAL A 34 4.73 2.75 9.21
N PRO A 35 4.01 3.72 8.61
CA PRO A 35 4.55 5.06 8.39
C PRO A 35 4.69 5.88 9.67
N ARG A 36 3.86 5.63 10.69
CA ARG A 36 3.93 6.38 11.96
C ARG A 36 5.19 6.07 12.78
N ASN A 37 5.73 4.87 12.61
CA ASN A 37 6.88 4.38 13.38
C ASN A 37 8.14 4.20 12.49
N ASP A 38 8.14 4.79 11.29
CA ASP A 38 9.23 4.66 10.31
C ASP A 38 9.65 3.21 10.01
N VAL A 39 8.67 2.30 10.08
CA VAL A 39 8.91 0.89 9.80
C VAL A 39 8.95 0.65 8.30
N VAL A 40 9.91 -0.15 7.87
CA VAL A 40 10.01 -0.60 6.48
C VAL A 40 8.82 -1.51 6.18
N ARG A 41 7.96 -1.11 5.25
CA ARG A 41 6.72 -1.84 4.88
C ARG A 41 6.96 -3.31 4.50
N GLN A 42 8.13 -3.65 3.98
CA GLN A 42 8.52 -5.01 3.61
C GLN A 42 8.77 -5.90 4.85
N LEU A 43 9.12 -5.30 5.99
CA LEU A 43 9.40 -5.94 7.27
C LEU A 43 8.49 -5.35 8.39
N PRO A 44 7.17 -5.59 8.32
CA PRO A 44 6.30 -5.26 9.44
C PRO A 44 6.65 -6.13 10.67
N PRO A 45 6.47 -5.63 11.91
CA PRO A 45 6.81 -6.40 13.11
C PRO A 45 5.91 -7.64 13.20
N PRO A 46 6.48 -8.85 13.26
CA PRO A 46 5.69 -10.08 13.27
C PRO A 46 4.80 -10.20 14.51
N GLU A 47 5.17 -9.57 15.62
CA GLU A 47 4.46 -9.57 16.90
C GLU A 47 3.07 -8.91 16.80
N LEU A 48 2.90 -8.00 15.83
CA LEU A 48 1.66 -7.25 15.63
C LEU A 48 0.68 -7.94 14.68
N GLY A 49 1.07 -9.06 14.07
CA GLY A 49 0.17 -9.88 13.25
C GLY A 49 -0.27 -9.25 11.93
N PHE A 50 0.40 -8.20 11.45
CA PHE A 50 0.08 -7.52 10.18
C PHE A 50 0.30 -8.39 8.93
N GLY A 51 0.91 -9.57 9.09
CA GLY A 51 1.32 -10.45 8.00
C GLY A 51 2.63 -9.98 7.35
N SER A 52 3.06 -10.67 6.30
CA SER A 52 4.27 -10.29 5.57
C SER A 52 4.07 -9.03 4.73
N GLY A 53 5.16 -8.37 4.31
CA GLY A 53 5.09 -7.26 3.36
C GLY A 53 4.36 -7.62 2.04
N GLN A 54 4.38 -8.90 1.64
CA GLN A 54 3.64 -9.39 0.48
C GLN A 54 2.12 -9.47 0.73
N THR A 55 1.69 -9.87 1.93
CA THR A 55 0.30 -9.78 2.36
C THR A 55 -0.15 -8.31 2.39
N PHE A 56 0.72 -7.43 2.88
CA PHE A 56 0.45 -6.01 2.98
C PHE A 56 0.24 -5.36 1.60
N ARG A 57 1.13 -5.62 0.64
CA ARG A 57 0.99 -5.17 -0.76
C ARG A 57 -0.32 -5.64 -1.40
N ARG A 58 -0.66 -6.94 -1.26
CA ARG A 58 -1.89 -7.49 -1.83
C ARG A 58 -3.15 -6.87 -1.20
N GLY A 59 -3.09 -6.59 0.10
CA GLY A 59 -4.14 -5.86 0.82
C GLY A 59 -4.36 -4.47 0.24
N LEU A 60 -3.26 -3.71 0.06
CA LEU A 60 -3.31 -2.36 -0.47
C LEU A 60 -3.88 -2.33 -1.89
N GLU A 61 -3.39 -3.20 -2.77
CA GLU A 61 -3.88 -3.26 -4.15
C GLU A 61 -5.36 -3.61 -4.23
N ARG A 62 -5.84 -4.49 -3.35
CA ARG A 62 -7.26 -4.84 -3.30
C ARG A 62 -8.12 -3.70 -2.80
N TRP A 63 -7.69 -2.99 -1.75
CA TRP A 63 -8.36 -1.79 -1.27
C TRP A 63 -8.36 -0.67 -2.31
N GLN A 64 -7.27 -0.51 -3.05
CA GLN A 64 -7.19 0.41 -4.18
C GLN A 64 -8.20 0.04 -5.27
N ARG A 65 -8.24 -1.23 -5.71
CA ARG A 65 -9.21 -1.70 -6.72
C ARG A 65 -10.66 -1.57 -6.26
N ALA A 66 -10.91 -1.71 -4.95
CA ALA A 66 -12.23 -1.55 -4.37
C ALA A 66 -12.63 -0.08 -4.13
N GLY A 67 -11.75 0.89 -4.45
CA GLY A 67 -12.01 2.32 -4.24
C GLY A 67 -12.11 2.73 -2.77
N VAL A 68 -11.52 1.93 -1.86
CA VAL A 68 -11.59 2.17 -0.41
C VAL A 68 -10.93 3.49 -0.05
N PHE A 69 -9.76 3.77 -0.62
CA PHE A 69 -9.02 5.01 -0.34
C PHE A 69 -9.78 6.25 -0.83
N ASP A 70 -10.41 6.19 -2.01
CA ASP A 70 -11.18 7.31 -2.55
C ASP A 70 -12.37 7.65 -1.64
N ARG A 71 -13.12 6.62 -1.20
CA ARG A 71 -14.25 6.81 -0.28
C ARG A 71 -13.80 7.34 1.08
N LEU A 72 -12.72 6.79 1.62
CA LEU A 72 -12.17 7.23 2.90
C LEU A 72 -11.70 8.69 2.81
N HIS A 73 -11.06 9.07 1.70
CA HIS A 73 -10.62 10.43 1.46
C HIS A 73 -11.79 11.41 1.41
N CYS A 74 -12.83 11.13 0.61
CA CYS A 74 -14.03 11.97 0.55
C CYS A 74 -14.73 12.08 1.91
N PHE A 75 -14.83 10.98 2.66
CA PHE A 75 -15.42 10.98 3.99
C PHE A 75 -14.63 11.88 4.97
N LEU A 76 -13.30 11.73 5.02
CA LEU A 76 -12.45 12.55 5.88
C LEU A 76 -12.53 14.03 5.50
N LEU A 77 -12.54 14.34 4.20
CA LEU A 77 -12.74 15.72 3.73
C LEU A 77 -14.08 16.29 4.19
N ALA A 78 -15.16 15.52 4.07
CA ALA A 78 -16.49 15.97 4.48
C ALA A 78 -16.56 16.23 6.00
N GLU A 79 -16.01 15.33 6.81
CA GLU A 79 -15.96 15.48 8.27
C GLU A 79 -15.13 16.71 8.68
N MET A 80 -13.98 16.92 8.04
CA MET A 80 -13.13 18.07 8.34
C MET A 80 -13.72 19.40 7.84
N ASP A 81 -14.41 19.41 6.69
CA ASP A 81 -15.16 20.58 6.19
C ASP A 81 -16.30 20.94 7.14
N ALA A 82 -17.02 19.94 7.66
CA ALA A 82 -18.13 20.14 8.60
C ALA A 82 -17.69 20.79 9.92
N VAL A 83 -16.47 20.54 10.40
CA VAL A 83 -15.92 21.18 11.61
C VAL A 83 -15.08 22.43 11.29
N GLY A 84 -15.04 22.88 10.03
CA GLY A 84 -14.28 24.04 9.61
C GLY A 84 -12.75 23.87 9.72
N ALA A 85 -12.25 22.62 9.78
CA ALA A 85 -10.84 22.32 9.93
C ALA A 85 -10.05 22.34 8.61
N ILE A 86 -10.72 22.50 7.46
CA ILE A 86 -10.08 22.67 6.15
C ILE A 86 -10.16 24.14 5.74
N GLY A 87 -9.03 24.82 5.73
CA GLY A 87 -8.87 26.03 4.92
C GLY A 87 -8.79 25.64 3.45
N ARG A 88 -9.58 26.27 2.57
CA ARG A 88 -9.45 26.14 1.11
C ARG A 88 -8.55 27.26 0.58
N PRO A 89 -7.20 27.10 0.56
CA PRO A 89 -6.37 28.05 -0.15
C PRO A 89 -6.70 27.99 -1.64
N ARG A 90 -6.60 29.13 -2.34
CA ARG A 90 -6.89 29.19 -3.78
C ARG A 90 -5.96 28.30 -4.62
N VAL A 91 -4.82 27.87 -4.06
CA VAL A 91 -3.89 26.89 -4.62
C VAL A 91 -3.28 26.07 -3.47
N CYS A 92 -3.41 24.74 -3.53
CA CYS A 92 -2.67 23.80 -2.68
C CYS A 92 -1.84 22.90 -3.59
N VAL A 93 -0.51 23.02 -3.54
CA VAL A 93 0.42 22.14 -4.27
C VAL A 93 1.10 21.25 -3.24
N ASP A 94 0.66 20.01 -3.14
CA ASP A 94 1.17 19.02 -2.17
C ASP A 94 2.45 18.31 -2.65
N GLY A 95 2.87 18.54 -3.90
CA GLY A 95 4.14 18.04 -4.39
C GLY A 95 4.39 18.32 -5.86
N ALA A 96 5.67 18.44 -6.22
CA ALA A 96 6.15 18.45 -7.58
C ALA A 96 7.12 17.28 -7.75
N HIS A 97 6.84 16.36 -8.68
CA HIS A 97 7.76 15.28 -9.00
C HIS A 97 8.47 15.62 -10.31
N VAL A 98 9.74 16.01 -10.21
CA VAL A 98 10.58 16.28 -11.38
C VAL A 98 11.58 15.15 -11.50
N ARG A 99 11.73 14.58 -12.71
CA ARG A 99 12.78 13.61 -12.99
C ARG A 99 14.14 14.25 -12.68
N ALA A 100 15.02 13.54 -11.98
CA ALA A 100 16.38 13.97 -11.79
C ALA A 100 17.00 14.31 -13.16
N LYS A 101 17.53 15.53 -13.28
CA LYS A 101 18.08 16.07 -14.53
C LYS A 101 19.28 15.25 -15.03
N GLU A 102 19.98 14.61 -14.11
CA GLU A 102 21.08 13.70 -14.39
C GLU A 102 20.60 12.26 -14.12
N GLY A 103 20.19 11.58 -15.18
CA GLY A 103 19.92 10.14 -15.11
C GLY A 103 21.23 9.38 -14.90
N VAL A 104 21.18 8.27 -14.16
CA VAL A 104 22.27 7.28 -14.15
C VAL A 104 22.40 6.70 -15.57
N PRO A 105 23.61 6.53 -16.14
CA PRO A 105 23.78 5.87 -17.42
C PRO A 105 23.08 4.52 -17.44
N THR A 106 22.28 4.26 -18.48
CA THR A 106 21.62 2.98 -18.68
C THR A 106 22.64 1.85 -18.54
N PRO A 107 22.45 0.87 -17.65
CA PRO A 107 23.35 -0.27 -17.56
C PRO A 107 23.40 -0.95 -18.93
N VAL A 108 24.60 -1.07 -19.50
CA VAL A 108 24.81 -1.84 -20.73
C VAL A 108 24.19 -3.22 -20.52
N ARG A 109 23.42 -3.68 -21.51
CA ARG A 109 22.72 -4.97 -21.50
C ARG A 109 23.65 -6.04 -20.94
N ARG A 110 23.34 -6.55 -19.74
CA ARG A 110 24.10 -7.62 -19.10
C ARG A 110 24.13 -8.79 -20.10
N GLY A 111 25.33 -9.24 -20.47
CA GLY A 111 25.50 -10.36 -21.39
C GLY A 111 24.67 -11.54 -20.90
N SER A 112 23.87 -12.13 -21.79
CA SER A 112 23.14 -13.35 -21.47
C SER A 112 24.15 -14.44 -21.15
N THR A 113 24.16 -14.94 -19.92
CA THR A 113 24.71 -16.26 -19.63
C THR A 113 23.78 -17.27 -20.30
N ALA A 114 24.06 -17.57 -21.56
CA ALA A 114 23.41 -18.68 -22.25
C ALA A 114 23.62 -19.94 -21.39
N GLY A 115 22.53 -20.62 -21.06
CA GLY A 115 22.58 -21.87 -20.30
C GLY A 115 23.46 -22.87 -21.05
N ARG A 116 24.61 -23.22 -20.46
CA ARG A 116 25.48 -24.25 -21.01
C ARG A 116 24.77 -25.59 -20.82
N ARG A 117 24.53 -26.33 -21.91
CA ARG A 117 23.86 -27.64 -21.85
C ARG A 117 24.74 -28.59 -21.03
N ALA A 118 24.17 -29.17 -19.98
CA ALA A 118 24.86 -30.17 -19.16
C ALA A 118 25.23 -31.39 -20.01
N ALA A 119 26.42 -31.96 -19.75
CA ALA A 119 26.87 -33.17 -20.42
C ALA A 119 25.95 -34.34 -20.07
N ARG A 120 25.53 -35.08 -21.09
CA ARG A 120 24.74 -36.30 -20.95
C ARG A 120 25.69 -37.45 -20.64
N THR A 121 25.68 -37.95 -19.42
CA THR A 121 26.32 -39.23 -19.07
C THR A 121 25.41 -40.36 -19.56
N THR A 122 25.99 -41.27 -20.35
CA THR A 122 25.44 -42.59 -20.70
C THR A 122 26.07 -43.65 -19.82
#